data_AF-A0A7Y6WYY3-F1
#
_entry.id   AF-A0A7Y6WYY3-F1
#
_cell.length_a   1.000
_cell.length_b   1.000
_cell.length_c   1.000
_cell.angle_alpha   90.00
_cell.angle_beta   90.00
_cell.angle_gamma   90.00
#
_symmetry.space_group_name_H-M   'P 1'
#
loop_
_entity.id
_entity.type
_entity.pdbx_description
1 polymer ?
#
loop_
_entity_poly.entity_id
_entity_poly.type
_entity_poly.pdbx_seq_one_letter_code
_entity_poly.pdbx_strand_id
1 'polypeptide(L)'
;MSDKGEVYVNGMTPVTTESGGTVVGFPDVCRVPSPGGPLPVPLPNVAVSRDLENGSRTVRINGASVALRDSYLGRSTGNEAGTAGGGVTSGTTKGRAHPVSYSADIFIEGRPVVRNFDLFTLNDHNTAPFPLMQPQGAPPEAVREEEVAQREPEEPCGYCGEEAHAFDRKGRVGCNLGNSAVLGRNMLEGRELSTHPWYAGPFSLAAHHLICLEALDNPKWAAFCTQFGYHPDRSRNGVFLPMKMALACQLGVAVHRGNHAEGFAHDLHLPYPKAVKKRLRDLERRVSSGECCSNPDALAAPLDKVSAEILKSIESGLWTLTRDGLDYRVGGVGCGGLRSISQKPTAAPCPQGRHHGLAHGVTTQSLPPRALVVGA
;
A
#
# COMPACT_ATOMS: atom_id res chain seq x y z
N MET A 1 20.46 40.78 11.41
CA MET A 1 19.56 40.91 10.24
C MET A 1 18.18 40.49 10.73
N SER A 2 17.25 41.46 10.80
CA SER A 2 15.81 41.39 11.09
C SER A 2 15.33 40.86 12.46
N ASP A 3 15.23 41.77 13.44
CA ASP A 3 14.61 41.60 14.77
C ASP A 3 13.05 41.55 14.75
N LYS A 4 12.45 40.69 13.93
CA LYS A 4 11.00 40.39 13.98
C LYS A 4 10.82 38.88 14.09
N GLY A 5 10.21 38.41 15.17
CA GLY A 5 9.93 36.98 15.36
C GLY A 5 9.14 36.42 14.18
N GLU A 6 9.66 35.33 13.59
CA GLU A 6 8.98 34.63 12.51
C GLU A 6 7.88 33.73 13.10
N VAL A 7 6.64 33.91 12.63
CA VAL A 7 5.48 33.11 13.05
C VAL A 7 5.16 32.11 11.94
N TYR A 8 4.92 30.85 12.32
CA TYR A 8 4.56 29.77 11.41
C TYR A 8 3.22 29.16 11.77
N VAL A 9 2.45 28.81 10.75
CA VAL A 9 1.19 28.08 10.84
C VAL A 9 1.32 26.85 9.96
N ASN A 10 1.35 25.66 10.57
CA ASN A 10 1.65 24.38 9.90
C ASN A 10 2.95 24.44 9.05
N GLY A 11 4.00 25.06 9.57
CA GLY A 11 5.28 25.21 8.86
C GLY A 11 5.29 26.25 7.72
N MET A 12 4.19 26.95 7.47
CA MET A 12 4.09 28.00 6.45
C MET A 12 3.93 29.38 7.09
N THR A 13 4.45 30.43 6.44
CA THR A 13 4.23 31.79 6.95
C THR A 13 2.76 32.18 6.75
N PRO A 14 2.07 32.75 7.76
CA PRO A 14 0.69 33.20 7.63
C PRO A 14 0.60 34.43 6.73
N VAL A 15 -0.48 34.55 5.96
CA VAL A 15 -0.72 35.72 5.11
C VAL A 15 -1.20 36.88 5.98
N THR A 16 -0.53 38.02 5.88
CA THR A 16 -0.89 39.26 6.59
C THR A 16 -0.83 40.48 5.66
N THR A 17 -1.39 41.62 6.10
CA THR A 17 -1.27 42.91 5.39
C THR A 17 0.19 43.34 5.14
N GLU A 18 1.15 42.82 5.89
CA GLU A 18 2.58 43.17 5.76
C GLU A 18 3.46 41.99 5.29
N SER A 19 2.86 40.83 5.01
CA SER A 19 3.59 39.61 4.63
C SER A 19 4.24 39.66 3.23
N GLY A 20 3.83 40.60 2.38
CA GLY A 20 4.34 40.70 1.00
C GLY A 20 3.76 39.63 0.04
N GLY A 21 2.65 39.01 0.40
CA GLY A 21 2.00 37.99 -0.42
C GLY A 21 1.46 38.52 -1.74
N THR A 22 1.67 37.76 -2.81
CA THR A 22 1.20 38.05 -4.16
C THR A 22 0.64 36.78 -4.78
N VAL A 23 -0.57 36.84 -5.31
CA VAL A 23 -1.14 35.80 -6.17
C VAL A 23 -1.24 36.33 -7.60
N VAL A 24 -0.74 35.55 -8.55
CA VAL A 24 -0.81 35.83 -9.99
C VAL A 24 -1.56 34.70 -10.66
N GLY A 25 -2.69 35.00 -11.29
CA GLY A 25 -3.51 34.05 -12.02
C GLY A 25 -3.57 34.34 -13.51
N PHE A 26 -3.54 33.28 -14.32
CA PHE A 26 -3.76 33.33 -15.76
C PHE A 26 -4.29 31.98 -16.26
N PRO A 27 -5.33 31.93 -17.11
CA PRO A 27 -6.03 33.07 -17.71
C PRO A 27 -7.21 33.59 -16.85
N ASP A 28 -7.33 34.91 -16.74
CA ASP A 28 -8.54 35.63 -16.32
C ASP A 28 -9.33 36.06 -17.56
N VAL A 29 -10.23 35.20 -18.04
CA VAL A 29 -10.94 35.45 -19.31
C VAL A 29 -11.98 36.56 -19.12
N CYS A 30 -11.74 37.72 -19.74
CA CYS A 30 -12.58 38.92 -19.62
C CYS A 30 -13.14 39.36 -20.97
N ARG A 31 -14.28 40.06 -20.95
CA ARG A 31 -14.90 40.65 -22.13
C ARG A 31 -14.23 41.99 -22.45
N VAL A 32 -13.52 42.04 -23.57
CA VAL A 32 -12.80 43.24 -24.06
C VAL A 32 -13.55 43.84 -25.24
N PRO A 33 -13.74 45.18 -25.31
CA PRO A 33 -14.36 45.82 -26.47
C PRO A 33 -13.64 45.54 -27.78
N SER A 34 -14.40 45.25 -28.85
CA SER A 34 -13.90 45.17 -30.21
C SER A 34 -14.93 45.75 -31.20
N PRO A 35 -14.56 46.09 -32.44
CA PRO A 35 -15.50 46.58 -33.46
C PRO A 35 -16.67 45.64 -33.75
N GLY A 36 -16.50 44.32 -33.55
CA GLY A 36 -17.54 43.30 -33.75
C GLY A 36 -18.35 42.95 -32.50
N GLY A 37 -18.18 43.68 -31.41
CA GLY A 37 -18.75 43.37 -30.08
C GLY A 37 -17.72 42.82 -29.09
N PRO A 38 -18.09 42.60 -27.81
CA PRO A 38 -17.16 42.15 -26.79
C PRO A 38 -16.58 40.75 -27.08
N LEU A 39 -15.27 40.60 -27.03
CA LEU A 39 -14.57 39.31 -27.22
C LEU A 39 -14.02 38.78 -25.88
N PRO A 40 -14.07 37.46 -25.65
CA PRO A 40 -13.41 36.84 -24.50
C PRO A 40 -11.88 36.81 -24.72
N VAL A 41 -11.14 37.54 -23.89
CA VAL A 41 -9.68 37.66 -23.96
C VAL A 41 -9.06 37.13 -22.65
N PRO A 42 -8.08 36.21 -22.71
CA PRO A 42 -7.34 35.79 -21.53
C PRO A 42 -6.40 36.91 -21.06
N LEU A 43 -6.64 37.44 -19.86
CA LEU A 43 -5.80 38.48 -19.24
C LEU A 43 -5.06 37.91 -18.02
N PRO A 44 -3.92 38.49 -17.61
CA PRO A 44 -3.36 38.22 -16.29
C PRO A 44 -4.23 38.85 -15.20
N ASN A 45 -4.17 38.30 -13.99
CA ASN A 45 -4.77 38.92 -12.82
C ASN A 45 -3.84 38.79 -11.62
N VAL A 46 -3.68 39.86 -10.85
CA VAL A 46 -2.75 39.96 -9.72
C VAL A 46 -3.45 40.59 -8.53
N ALA A 47 -3.37 39.93 -7.37
CA ALA A 47 -3.80 40.47 -6.10
C ALA A 47 -2.67 40.37 -5.06
N VAL A 48 -2.64 41.31 -4.12
CA VAL A 48 -1.55 41.45 -3.14
C VAL A 48 -2.07 41.50 -1.70
N SER A 49 -1.33 40.92 -0.77
CA SER A 49 -1.74 40.74 0.63
C SER A 49 -1.93 42.05 1.39
N ARG A 50 -1.26 43.14 0.95
CA ARG A 50 -1.42 44.48 1.54
C ARG A 50 -2.85 45.03 1.43
N ASP A 51 -3.62 44.54 0.46
CA ASP A 51 -5.00 44.92 0.23
C ASP A 51 -5.97 43.95 0.95
N LEU A 52 -5.49 43.21 1.95
CA LEU A 52 -6.32 42.30 2.74
C LEU A 52 -7.47 43.05 3.44
N GLU A 53 -8.67 42.56 3.22
CA GLU A 53 -9.90 42.98 3.87
C GLU A 53 -10.54 41.81 4.61
N ASN A 54 -11.37 42.12 5.62
CA ASN A 54 -12.00 41.14 6.50
C ASN A 54 -11.02 40.16 7.19
N GLY A 55 -9.79 40.62 7.45
CA GLY A 55 -8.80 39.88 8.25
C GLY A 55 -9.14 39.79 9.75
N SER A 56 -8.19 39.31 10.54
CA SER A 56 -8.28 39.28 11.99
C SER A 56 -8.36 40.70 12.58
N ARG A 57 -9.08 40.85 13.70
CA ARG A 57 -9.28 42.14 14.40
C ARG A 57 -8.50 42.23 15.72
N THR A 58 -8.57 41.18 16.51
CA THR A 58 -7.99 41.07 17.85
C THR A 58 -6.59 40.46 17.84
N VAL A 59 -6.32 39.53 16.92
CA VAL A 59 -5.00 38.89 16.79
C VAL A 59 -4.22 39.58 15.70
N ARG A 60 -2.98 39.96 15.99
CA ARG A 60 -2.06 40.55 15.02
C ARG A 60 -0.74 39.80 15.04
N ILE A 61 -0.18 39.57 13.86
CA ILE A 61 1.16 38.99 13.70
C ILE A 61 2.10 40.11 13.25
N ASN A 62 3.11 40.41 14.05
CA ASN A 62 4.02 41.54 13.83
C ASN A 62 3.29 42.88 13.62
N GLY A 63 2.16 43.08 14.30
CA GLY A 63 1.32 44.29 14.20
C GLY A 63 0.31 44.29 13.04
N ALA A 64 0.38 43.31 12.13
CA ALA A 64 -0.44 43.20 10.94
C ALA A 64 -1.68 42.29 11.14
N SER A 65 -2.76 42.59 10.41
CA SER A 65 -3.96 41.74 10.36
C SER A 65 -3.68 40.47 9.57
N VAL A 66 -4.20 39.34 10.03
CA VAL A 66 -3.99 37.99 9.48
C VAL A 66 -5.17 37.63 8.58
N ALA A 67 -4.88 37.04 7.42
CA ALA A 67 -5.90 36.54 6.51
C ALA A 67 -6.51 35.23 7.03
N LEU A 68 -7.84 35.16 6.98
CA LEU A 68 -8.64 34.05 7.47
C LEU A 68 -9.55 33.56 6.34
N ARG A 69 -10.21 32.41 6.55
CA ARG A 69 -11.05 31.74 5.54
C ARG A 69 -12.05 32.65 4.80
N ASP A 70 -12.63 33.64 5.46
CA ASP A 70 -13.63 34.57 4.93
C ASP A 70 -13.06 35.95 4.60
N SER A 71 -11.74 36.12 4.71
CA SER A 71 -11.03 37.29 4.23
C SER A 71 -10.92 37.30 2.72
N TYR A 72 -10.55 38.45 2.15
CA TYR A 72 -10.28 38.56 0.72
C TYR A 72 -9.22 39.63 0.49
N LEU A 73 -8.45 39.49 -0.58
CA LEU A 73 -7.60 40.57 -1.06
C LEU A 73 -8.49 41.46 -1.91
N GLY A 74 -8.41 42.77 -1.70
CA GLY A 74 -9.23 43.78 -2.34
C GLY A 74 -9.03 43.85 -3.86
N ARG A 75 -9.00 45.07 -4.39
CA ARG A 75 -8.98 45.31 -5.83
C ARG A 75 -7.77 44.65 -6.52
N SER A 76 -8.01 43.71 -7.43
CA SER A 76 -6.96 43.10 -8.23
C SER A 76 -6.57 43.95 -9.46
N THR A 77 -5.50 43.57 -10.16
CA THR A 77 -4.92 44.29 -11.31
C THR A 77 -4.54 43.33 -12.45
N GLY A 78 -4.30 43.82 -13.66
CA GLY A 78 -3.89 43.04 -14.83
C GLY A 78 -5.01 42.78 -15.83
N ASN A 79 -6.27 42.90 -15.40
CA ASN A 79 -7.46 42.65 -16.21
C ASN A 79 -8.21 43.92 -16.65
N GLU A 80 -7.55 45.08 -16.59
CA GLU A 80 -8.08 46.42 -16.94
C GLU A 80 -8.76 46.48 -18.32
N ALA A 81 -8.30 45.68 -19.27
CA ALA A 81 -8.85 45.67 -20.63
C ALA A 81 -10.29 45.11 -20.70
N GLY A 82 -10.74 44.39 -19.67
CA GLY A 82 -12.07 43.80 -19.56
C GLY A 82 -13.19 44.81 -19.29
N THR A 83 -13.25 45.92 -20.02
CA THR A 83 -14.21 47.02 -19.76
C THR A 83 -15.61 46.75 -20.30
N ALA A 84 -15.80 45.71 -21.13
CA ALA A 84 -17.09 45.33 -21.69
C ALA A 84 -17.86 44.36 -20.78
N GLY A 85 -17.93 44.68 -19.49
CA GLY A 85 -18.61 43.86 -18.48
C GLY A 85 -17.74 42.83 -17.76
N GLY A 86 -16.41 43.02 -17.76
CA GLY A 86 -15.51 42.26 -16.89
C GLY A 86 -15.31 40.80 -17.26
N GLY A 87 -15.01 39.99 -16.24
CA GLY A 87 -14.84 38.55 -16.33
C GLY A 87 -16.04 37.86 -16.97
N VAL A 88 -15.80 36.87 -17.84
CA VAL A 88 -16.88 36.15 -18.53
C VAL A 88 -17.85 35.49 -17.55
N THR A 89 -17.32 35.00 -16.42
CA THR A 89 -18.08 34.37 -15.33
C THR A 89 -18.50 35.36 -14.26
N SER A 90 -17.59 36.22 -13.78
CA SER A 90 -17.86 37.08 -12.62
C SER A 90 -18.55 38.41 -12.95
N GLY A 91 -18.56 38.82 -14.22
CA GLY A 91 -19.05 40.15 -14.62
C GLY A 91 -18.22 41.31 -14.07
N THR A 92 -17.05 41.03 -13.49
CA THR A 92 -16.27 41.99 -12.70
C THR A 92 -14.92 42.28 -13.34
N THR A 93 -14.46 43.52 -13.21
CA THR A 93 -13.11 43.96 -13.59
C THR A 93 -12.41 44.41 -12.33
N LYS A 94 -11.17 43.99 -12.09
CA LYS A 94 -10.43 44.26 -10.86
C LYS A 94 -11.15 43.80 -9.57
N GLY A 95 -11.87 42.69 -9.66
CA GLY A 95 -12.59 42.08 -8.54
C GLY A 95 -11.65 41.55 -7.46
N ARG A 96 -12.23 41.06 -6.37
CA ARG A 96 -11.49 40.57 -5.20
C ARG A 96 -10.85 39.22 -5.47
N ALA A 97 -9.78 38.91 -4.73
CA ALA A 97 -9.24 37.55 -4.66
C ALA A 97 -9.66 36.86 -3.35
N HIS A 98 -10.21 35.65 -3.47
CA HIS A 98 -10.81 34.91 -2.37
C HIS A 98 -10.02 33.62 -2.08
N PRO A 99 -9.59 33.38 -0.83
CA PRO A 99 -8.92 32.16 -0.45
C PRO A 99 -9.89 30.97 -0.56
N VAL A 100 -9.40 29.86 -1.09
CA VAL A 100 -10.15 28.60 -1.22
C VAL A 100 -9.46 27.43 -0.50
N SER A 101 -8.26 27.65 0.05
CA SER A 101 -7.62 26.77 1.02
C SER A 101 -7.05 27.57 2.20
N TYR A 102 -6.86 26.89 3.33
CA TYR A 102 -6.45 27.46 4.62
C TYR A 102 -6.00 26.30 5.54
N SER A 103 -5.48 26.64 6.73
CA SER A 103 -5.10 25.68 7.78
C SER A 103 -6.28 24.77 8.19
N ALA A 104 -6.00 23.50 8.49
CA ALA A 104 -7.02 22.53 8.91
C ALA A 104 -7.27 22.54 10.44
N ASP A 105 -6.33 23.05 11.21
CA ASP A 105 -6.23 22.86 12.66
C ASP A 105 -5.85 24.15 13.42
N ILE A 106 -5.28 25.16 12.76
CA ILE A 106 -4.95 26.45 13.39
C ILE A 106 -5.98 27.51 13.01
N PHE A 107 -6.62 28.04 14.04
CA PHE A 107 -7.69 29.02 13.94
C PHE A 107 -7.30 30.31 14.66
N ILE A 108 -7.62 31.45 14.06
CA ILE A 108 -7.59 32.76 14.70
C ILE A 108 -9.02 33.29 14.70
N GLU A 109 -9.51 33.72 15.86
CA GLU A 109 -10.90 34.20 16.02
C GLU A 109 -11.94 33.16 15.55
N GLY A 110 -11.64 31.87 15.77
CA GLY A 110 -12.49 30.75 15.35
C GLY A 110 -12.50 30.49 13.85
N ARG A 111 -11.67 31.19 13.06
CA ARG A 111 -11.61 31.07 11.60
C ARG A 111 -10.25 30.51 11.17
N PRO A 112 -10.21 29.55 10.22
CA PRO A 112 -8.97 28.99 9.73
C PRO A 112 -8.02 30.05 9.17
N VAL A 113 -6.72 29.92 9.47
CA VAL A 113 -5.68 30.84 9.01
C VAL A 113 -5.25 30.53 7.58
N VAL A 114 -5.15 31.56 6.73
CA VAL A 114 -4.61 31.46 5.37
C VAL A 114 -3.09 31.63 5.40
N ARG A 115 -2.38 30.78 4.67
CA ARG A 115 -0.92 30.65 4.72
C ARG A 115 -0.30 30.86 3.33
N ASN A 116 1.02 30.99 3.30
CA ASN A 116 1.79 30.88 2.07
C ASN A 116 1.41 29.58 1.33
N PHE A 117 1.35 29.62 0.00
CA PHE A 117 0.88 28.53 -0.88
C PHE A 117 -0.62 28.19 -0.80
N ASP A 118 -1.40 28.75 0.12
CA ASP A 118 -2.85 28.58 0.06
C ASP A 118 -3.41 29.24 -1.22
N LEU A 119 -4.43 28.61 -1.79
CA LEU A 119 -4.97 28.94 -3.09
C LEU A 119 -5.97 30.07 -3.01
N PHE A 120 -5.93 30.97 -3.99
CA PHE A 120 -6.89 32.06 -4.17
C PHE A 120 -7.49 31.99 -5.57
N THR A 121 -8.82 32.14 -5.65
CA THR A 121 -9.46 32.57 -6.91
C THR A 121 -9.33 34.08 -7.06
N LEU A 122 -9.32 34.60 -8.29
CA LEU A 122 -9.17 36.04 -8.54
C LEU A 122 -10.36 36.61 -9.32
N ASN A 123 -10.50 37.94 -9.25
CA ASN A 123 -11.54 38.70 -9.95
C ASN A 123 -12.97 38.23 -9.64
N ASP A 124 -13.26 38.05 -8.35
CA ASP A 124 -14.52 37.50 -7.83
C ASP A 124 -14.86 36.14 -8.47
N HIS A 125 -13.92 35.20 -8.37
CA HIS A 125 -14.01 33.82 -8.85
C HIS A 125 -14.03 33.64 -10.38
N ASN A 126 -13.67 34.67 -11.17
CA ASN A 126 -13.51 34.51 -12.61
C ASN A 126 -12.25 33.72 -12.98
N THR A 127 -11.16 33.97 -12.26
CA THR A 127 -9.90 33.25 -12.43
C THR A 127 -9.88 32.05 -11.49
N ALA A 128 -9.49 30.89 -12.04
CA ALA A 128 -9.32 29.64 -11.27
C ALA A 128 -8.33 29.81 -10.10
N PRO A 129 -8.29 28.86 -9.14
CA PRO A 129 -7.41 28.98 -7.98
C PRO A 129 -5.92 28.97 -8.35
N PHE A 130 -5.15 29.94 -7.83
CA PHE A 130 -3.69 30.02 -7.91
C PHE A 130 -3.08 30.23 -6.52
N PRO A 131 -1.88 29.69 -6.26
CA PRO A 131 -1.26 29.80 -4.94
C PRO A 131 -0.75 31.23 -4.69
N LEU A 132 -1.00 31.74 -3.48
CA LEU A 132 -0.37 32.98 -3.02
C LEU A 132 1.09 32.70 -2.65
N MET A 133 2.00 33.53 -3.17
CA MET A 133 3.44 33.46 -2.90
C MET A 133 3.86 34.61 -1.98
N GLN A 134 4.52 34.32 -0.87
CA GLN A 134 5.18 35.30 -0.01
C GLN A 134 6.55 34.78 0.47
N PRO A 135 7.43 35.63 1.03
CA PRO A 135 8.63 35.18 1.69
C PRO A 135 8.33 34.05 2.69
N GLN A 136 9.01 32.94 2.49
CA GLN A 136 9.02 31.80 3.39
C GLN A 136 10.33 31.86 4.16
N GLY A 137 10.27 32.01 5.48
CA GLY A 137 11.44 31.80 6.32
C GLY A 137 11.74 30.31 6.48
N ALA A 138 12.90 29.98 7.05
CA ALA A 138 13.18 28.62 7.44
C ALA A 138 12.24 28.27 8.60
N PRO A 139 11.27 27.34 8.42
CA PRO A 139 10.46 26.90 9.55
C PRO A 139 11.43 26.49 10.68
N PRO A 140 11.12 26.81 11.94
CA PRO A 140 11.98 26.41 13.04
C PRO A 140 12.27 24.92 12.88
N GLU A 141 13.56 24.56 12.84
CA GLU A 141 13.93 23.16 12.97
C GLU A 141 13.22 22.68 14.23
N ALA A 142 12.46 21.60 14.09
CA ALA A 142 11.89 20.93 15.25
C ALA A 142 13.07 20.53 16.14
N VAL A 143 13.39 21.37 17.10
CA VAL A 143 14.17 20.97 18.27
C VAL A 143 13.36 19.83 18.86
N ARG A 144 13.97 18.64 18.85
CA ARG A 144 13.49 17.52 19.64
C ARG A 144 13.58 18.00 21.09
N GLU A 145 12.49 18.52 21.61
CA GLU A 145 12.37 18.81 23.03
C GLU A 145 12.66 17.52 23.78
N GLU A 146 13.52 17.60 24.80
CA GLU A 146 13.59 16.57 25.83
C GLU A 146 12.18 16.41 26.40
N GLU A 147 11.57 15.25 26.14
CA GLU A 147 10.21 14.91 26.53
C GLU A 147 10.07 14.97 28.07
N VAL A 148 9.62 16.10 28.61
CA VAL A 148 8.82 16.06 29.84
C VAL A 148 7.38 15.87 29.41
N ALA A 149 7.10 14.67 28.91
CA ALA A 149 5.76 14.21 28.66
C ALA A 149 5.00 14.22 30.00
N GLN A 150 3.88 14.94 30.06
CA GLN A 150 2.73 14.37 30.76
C GLN A 150 2.31 13.16 29.92
N ARG A 151 3.05 12.06 30.09
CA ARG A 151 2.83 10.80 29.40
C ARG A 151 1.50 10.30 29.96
N GLU A 152 0.44 10.36 29.16
CA GLU A 152 -0.66 9.43 29.37
C GLU A 152 -0.01 8.05 29.55
N PRO A 153 -0.33 7.30 30.64
CA PRO A 153 0.33 6.03 30.89
C PRO A 153 0.23 5.20 29.61
N GLU A 154 1.38 4.87 29.02
CA GLU A 154 1.39 4.07 27.79
C GLU A 154 0.55 2.84 28.06
N GLU A 155 -0.48 2.63 27.24
CA GLU A 155 -1.34 1.47 27.40
C GLU A 155 -0.45 0.23 27.44
N PRO A 156 -0.66 -0.67 28.42
CA PRO A 156 0.15 -1.87 28.52
C PRO A 156 0.11 -2.62 27.19
N CYS A 157 1.20 -3.30 26.88
CA CYS A 157 1.32 -4.05 25.64
C CYS A 157 0.11 -4.97 25.46
N GLY A 158 -0.65 -4.78 24.38
CA GLY A 158 -1.89 -5.52 24.10
C GLY A 158 -1.73 -7.04 23.91
N TYR A 159 -0.53 -7.58 24.09
CA TYR A 159 -0.22 -9.02 24.03
C TYR A 159 0.21 -9.58 25.39
N CYS A 160 1.26 -9.04 26.01
CA CYS A 160 1.76 -9.55 27.30
C CYS A 160 1.10 -8.90 28.52
N GLY A 161 0.45 -7.75 28.37
CA GLY A 161 -0.14 -7.00 29.49
C GLY A 161 0.89 -6.26 30.37
N GLU A 162 2.18 -6.36 30.04
CA GLU A 162 3.27 -5.62 30.67
C GLU A 162 3.37 -4.19 30.12
N GLU A 163 4.34 -3.40 30.59
CA GLU A 163 4.62 -2.06 30.07
C GLU A 163 4.79 -2.06 28.54
N ALA A 164 4.34 -0.98 27.89
CA ALA A 164 4.49 -0.82 26.46
C ALA A 164 5.98 -0.94 26.05
N HIS A 165 6.22 -1.67 24.97
CA HIS A 165 7.57 -1.93 24.51
C HIS A 165 7.65 -1.92 22.99
N ALA A 166 8.82 -1.54 22.47
CA ALA A 166 9.10 -1.67 21.05
C ALA A 166 9.20 -3.15 20.66
N PHE A 167 8.75 -3.47 19.45
CA PHE A 167 8.91 -4.80 18.88
C PHE A 167 10.16 -4.78 18.01
N ASP A 168 11.23 -5.41 18.48
CA ASP A 168 12.45 -5.57 17.69
C ASP A 168 12.14 -6.46 16.48
N ARG A 169 12.08 -5.89 15.29
CA ARG A 169 11.81 -6.63 14.05
C ARG A 169 13.09 -7.16 13.40
N LYS A 170 14.27 -6.87 13.96
CA LYS A 170 15.60 -7.15 13.37
C LYS A 170 15.71 -6.67 11.92
N GLY A 171 15.13 -5.50 11.63
CA GLY A 171 15.10 -4.91 10.28
C GLY A 171 14.14 -5.57 9.28
N ARG A 172 13.31 -6.54 9.70
CA ARG A 172 12.35 -7.21 8.81
C ARG A 172 11.07 -6.39 8.63
N VAL A 173 10.56 -6.39 7.41
CA VAL A 173 9.23 -5.86 7.07
C VAL A 173 8.22 -7.00 7.10
N GLY A 174 7.18 -6.85 7.91
CA GLY A 174 6.11 -7.81 8.06
C GLY A 174 4.90 -7.52 7.17
N CYS A 175 4.25 -8.56 6.65
CA CYS A 175 3.02 -8.48 5.86
C CYS A 175 2.29 -9.82 5.93
N ASN A 176 0.97 -9.85 6.00
CA ASN A 176 0.18 -11.09 5.90
C ASN A 176 -0.25 -11.42 4.46
N LEU A 177 -0.03 -10.49 3.53
CA LEU A 177 -0.25 -10.67 2.11
C LEU A 177 1.02 -11.23 1.44
N GLY A 178 0.85 -11.88 0.30
CA GLY A 178 1.96 -12.48 -0.43
C GLY A 178 1.72 -12.56 -1.94
N ASN A 179 2.78 -12.91 -2.66
CA ASN A 179 2.80 -13.05 -4.10
C ASN A 179 3.66 -14.26 -4.50
N SER A 180 3.08 -15.24 -5.19
CA SER A 180 3.76 -16.49 -5.55
C SER A 180 5.00 -16.28 -6.43
N ALA A 181 5.08 -15.20 -7.21
CA ALA A 181 6.27 -14.87 -7.98
C ALA A 181 7.40 -14.33 -7.08
N VAL A 182 7.07 -13.53 -6.06
CA VAL A 182 8.03 -13.07 -5.03
C VAL A 182 8.52 -14.27 -4.22
N LEU A 183 7.61 -15.13 -3.76
CA LEU A 183 7.93 -16.38 -3.08
C LEU A 183 8.91 -17.23 -3.89
N GLY A 184 8.61 -17.46 -5.18
CA GLY A 184 9.47 -18.24 -6.06
C GLY A 184 10.88 -17.66 -6.19
N ARG A 185 11.02 -16.33 -6.30
CA ARG A 185 12.34 -15.67 -6.31
C ARG A 185 13.08 -15.86 -4.99
N ASN A 186 12.38 -15.71 -3.87
CA ASN A 186 12.98 -15.88 -2.54
C ASN A 186 13.44 -17.32 -2.29
N MET A 187 12.70 -18.32 -2.78
CA MET A 187 13.10 -19.73 -2.70
C MET A 187 14.34 -20.03 -3.55
N LEU A 188 14.47 -19.38 -4.71
CA LEU A 188 15.61 -19.60 -5.61
C LEU A 188 16.90 -18.93 -5.12
N GLU A 189 16.81 -17.98 -4.19
CA GLU A 189 17.97 -17.29 -3.58
C GLU A 189 18.93 -16.70 -4.64
N GLY A 190 18.35 -16.07 -5.67
CA GLY A 190 19.09 -15.45 -6.78
C GLY A 190 19.44 -16.39 -7.93
N ARG A 191 19.17 -17.70 -7.81
CA ARG A 191 19.29 -18.64 -8.93
C ARG A 191 18.16 -18.46 -9.94
N GLU A 192 18.41 -18.86 -11.19
CA GLU A 192 17.35 -18.95 -12.19
C GLU A 192 16.47 -20.17 -11.98
N LEU A 193 15.17 -20.07 -12.29
CA LEU A 193 14.25 -21.22 -12.26
C LEU A 193 14.71 -22.36 -13.18
N SER A 194 15.45 -22.04 -14.24
CA SER A 194 16.07 -22.98 -15.17
C SER A 194 17.05 -23.96 -14.50
N THR A 195 17.55 -23.63 -13.30
CA THR A 195 18.44 -24.46 -12.50
C THR A 195 17.71 -25.44 -11.58
N HIS A 196 16.39 -25.30 -11.44
CA HIS A 196 15.60 -26.18 -10.58
C HIS A 196 15.57 -27.60 -11.16
N PRO A 197 15.81 -28.67 -10.37
CA PRO A 197 15.95 -30.03 -10.89
C PRO A 197 14.75 -30.60 -11.66
N TRP A 198 13.57 -30.02 -11.49
CA TRP A 198 12.34 -30.36 -12.21
C TRP A 198 11.97 -29.39 -13.33
N TYR A 199 12.85 -28.46 -13.69
CA TYR A 199 12.55 -27.49 -14.73
C TYR A 199 12.38 -28.18 -16.08
N ALA A 200 11.16 -28.20 -16.61
CA ALA A 200 10.80 -28.80 -17.90
C ALA A 200 10.42 -27.73 -18.93
N GLY A 201 11.18 -26.63 -18.95
CA GLY A 201 10.96 -25.46 -19.79
C GLY A 201 10.02 -24.40 -19.17
N PRO A 202 9.68 -23.35 -19.93
CA PRO A 202 8.81 -22.28 -19.46
C PRO A 202 7.47 -22.81 -18.92
N PHE A 203 6.97 -22.14 -17.88
CA PHE A 203 5.70 -22.48 -17.23
C PHE A 203 5.61 -23.95 -16.78
N SER A 204 6.73 -24.58 -16.45
CA SER A 204 6.75 -25.96 -15.94
C SER A 204 6.51 -26.04 -14.44
N LEU A 205 6.95 -25.05 -13.67
CA LEU A 205 6.91 -25.00 -12.21
C LEU A 205 6.36 -23.66 -11.73
N ALA A 206 5.74 -23.67 -10.56
CA ALA A 206 5.34 -22.49 -9.81
C ALA A 206 5.54 -22.71 -8.32
N ALA A 207 5.83 -21.64 -7.59
CA ALA A 207 5.92 -21.66 -6.14
C ALA A 207 4.54 -21.59 -5.51
N HIS A 208 4.29 -22.46 -4.53
CA HIS A 208 3.05 -22.54 -3.77
C HIS A 208 3.29 -22.18 -2.31
N HIS A 209 2.39 -21.40 -1.70
CA HIS A 209 2.41 -21.15 -0.26
C HIS A 209 1.83 -22.32 0.53
N LEU A 210 2.60 -22.90 1.46
CA LEU A 210 2.16 -23.99 2.34
C LEU A 210 1.22 -23.47 3.43
N ILE A 211 1.56 -22.36 4.08
CA ILE A 211 0.60 -21.56 4.82
C ILE A 211 -0.05 -20.63 3.79
N CYS A 212 -1.23 -21.02 3.34
CA CYS A 212 -1.96 -20.30 2.29
C CYS A 212 -2.39 -18.91 2.77
N LEU A 213 -2.42 -17.94 1.85
CA LEU A 213 -2.70 -16.53 2.20
C LEU A 213 -4.11 -16.36 2.79
N GLU A 214 -5.07 -17.18 2.36
CA GLU A 214 -6.43 -17.19 2.90
C GLU A 214 -6.47 -17.56 4.40
N ALA A 215 -5.47 -18.29 4.90
CA ALA A 215 -5.32 -18.60 6.31
C ALA A 215 -4.83 -17.40 7.13
N LEU A 216 -4.05 -16.51 6.50
CA LEU A 216 -3.49 -15.30 7.09
C LEU A 216 -4.32 -14.04 6.82
N ASP A 217 -5.33 -14.13 5.94
CA ASP A 217 -6.20 -13.02 5.58
C ASP A 217 -7.25 -12.74 6.66
N ASN A 218 -6.82 -12.08 7.74
CA ASN A 218 -7.66 -11.55 8.81
C ASN A 218 -6.89 -10.50 9.63
N PRO A 219 -7.59 -9.64 10.39
CA PRO A 219 -6.96 -8.54 11.14
C PRO A 219 -5.89 -8.97 12.15
N LYS A 220 -6.06 -10.13 12.81
CA LYS A 220 -5.08 -10.60 13.80
C LYS A 220 -3.76 -10.95 13.14
N TRP A 221 -3.79 -11.74 12.08
CA TRP A 221 -2.59 -12.11 11.35
C TRP A 221 -1.96 -10.91 10.62
N ALA A 222 -2.75 -9.95 10.15
CA ALA A 222 -2.22 -8.67 9.66
C ALA A 222 -1.41 -7.93 10.75
N ALA A 223 -1.94 -7.84 11.97
CA ALA A 223 -1.24 -7.25 13.10
C ALA A 223 0.01 -8.06 13.48
N PHE A 224 -0.10 -9.37 13.66
CA PHE A 224 1.03 -10.22 14.06
C PHE A 224 2.17 -10.16 13.04
N CYS A 225 1.86 -10.32 11.75
CA CYS A 225 2.89 -10.30 10.71
C CYS A 225 3.61 -8.96 10.71
N THR A 226 2.88 -7.85 10.74
CA THR A 226 3.44 -6.48 10.75
C THR A 226 4.29 -6.23 12.01
N GLN A 227 3.79 -6.61 13.18
CA GLN A 227 4.42 -6.32 14.46
C GLN A 227 5.69 -7.13 14.68
N PHE A 228 5.67 -8.42 14.32
CA PHE A 228 6.78 -9.35 14.58
C PHE A 228 7.65 -9.61 13.32
N GLY A 229 7.39 -8.92 12.20
CA GLY A 229 8.24 -8.95 11.01
C GLY A 229 8.18 -10.27 10.22
N TYR A 230 7.02 -10.94 10.18
CA TYR A 230 6.81 -12.14 9.36
C TYR A 230 6.27 -11.78 7.98
N HIS A 231 6.77 -12.46 6.93
CA HIS A 231 6.30 -12.32 5.57
C HIS A 231 6.04 -13.72 4.95
N PRO A 232 4.86 -14.00 4.35
CA PRO A 232 4.53 -15.31 3.82
C PRO A 232 5.32 -15.70 2.57
N ASP A 233 5.89 -14.74 1.85
CA ASP A 233 6.77 -14.99 0.68
C ASP A 233 8.19 -15.46 1.04
N ARG A 234 8.46 -15.78 2.30
CA ARG A 234 9.74 -16.36 2.70
C ARG A 234 9.93 -17.77 2.11
N SER A 235 11.18 -18.14 1.81
CA SER A 235 11.52 -19.45 1.22
C SER A 235 10.97 -20.64 2.03
N ARG A 236 10.96 -20.51 3.37
CA ARG A 236 10.48 -21.53 4.31
C ARG A 236 8.96 -21.75 4.36
N ASN A 237 8.18 -20.96 3.63
CA ASN A 237 6.73 -21.16 3.47
C ASN A 237 6.36 -21.63 2.06
N GLY A 238 7.36 -21.88 1.20
CA GLY A 238 7.15 -22.22 -0.20
C GLY A 238 7.50 -23.65 -0.55
N VAL A 239 6.86 -24.18 -1.59
CA VAL A 239 7.25 -25.41 -2.29
C VAL A 239 7.08 -25.22 -3.80
N PHE A 240 8.01 -25.73 -4.61
CA PHE A 240 7.85 -25.74 -6.06
C PHE A 240 7.02 -26.94 -6.51
N LEU A 241 5.99 -26.66 -7.31
CA LEU A 241 5.06 -27.67 -7.81
C LEU A 241 4.93 -27.56 -9.34
N PRO A 242 4.79 -28.70 -10.05
CA PRO A 242 4.55 -28.69 -11.48
C PRO A 242 3.25 -28.00 -11.88
N MET A 243 3.28 -27.11 -12.86
CA MET A 243 2.05 -26.56 -13.47
C MET A 243 1.50 -27.46 -14.57
N LYS A 244 2.38 -28.24 -15.22
CA LYS A 244 2.02 -29.19 -16.28
C LYS A 244 1.54 -30.48 -15.63
N MET A 245 0.29 -30.89 -15.89
CA MET A 245 -0.28 -32.13 -15.34
C MET A 245 0.52 -33.37 -15.76
N ALA A 246 1.07 -33.42 -16.98
CA ALA A 246 1.96 -34.49 -17.42
C ALA A 246 3.26 -34.54 -16.60
N LEU A 247 3.81 -33.38 -16.23
CA LEU A 247 5.01 -33.30 -15.39
C LEU A 247 4.72 -33.76 -13.97
N ALA A 248 3.63 -33.30 -13.35
CA ALA A 248 3.16 -33.80 -12.05
C ALA A 248 2.99 -35.32 -12.07
N CYS A 249 2.38 -35.85 -13.14
CA CYS A 249 2.12 -37.28 -13.32
C CYS A 249 3.40 -38.10 -13.43
N GLN A 250 4.39 -37.62 -14.19
CA GLN A 250 5.70 -38.27 -14.32
C GLN A 250 6.50 -38.22 -13.02
N LEU A 251 6.45 -37.10 -12.30
CA LEU A 251 7.18 -36.91 -11.05
C LEU A 251 6.51 -37.57 -9.84
N GLY A 252 5.24 -37.94 -9.94
CA GLY A 252 4.51 -38.56 -8.85
C GLY A 252 4.04 -37.59 -7.76
N VAL A 253 3.94 -36.29 -8.06
CA VAL A 253 3.71 -35.22 -7.06
C VAL A 253 2.50 -34.35 -7.41
N ALA A 254 2.01 -33.60 -6.42
CA ALA A 254 0.89 -32.68 -6.59
C ALA A 254 1.16 -31.62 -7.68
N VAL A 255 0.10 -31.16 -8.34
CA VAL A 255 0.15 -30.14 -9.39
C VAL A 255 -0.19 -28.76 -8.82
N HIS A 256 0.49 -27.71 -9.28
CA HIS A 256 0.21 -26.32 -8.97
C HIS A 256 -0.94 -25.77 -9.82
N ARG A 257 -2.14 -26.35 -9.71
CA ARG A 257 -3.25 -25.92 -10.57
C ARG A 257 -4.59 -26.23 -9.94
N GLY A 258 -5.52 -25.29 -10.02
CA GLY A 258 -6.85 -25.44 -9.44
C GLY A 258 -7.05 -24.53 -8.24
N ASN A 259 -8.23 -24.63 -7.65
CA ASN A 259 -8.66 -23.76 -6.58
C ASN A 259 -8.30 -24.38 -5.22
N HIS A 260 -7.66 -23.60 -4.34
CA HIS A 260 -7.33 -24.02 -2.97
C HIS A 260 -8.56 -24.47 -2.18
N ALA A 261 -9.75 -23.92 -2.48
CA ALA A 261 -11.00 -24.33 -1.84
C ALA A 261 -11.39 -25.79 -2.13
N GLU A 262 -10.85 -26.38 -3.18
CA GLU A 262 -11.07 -27.80 -3.52
C GLU A 262 -9.99 -28.73 -2.95
N GLY A 263 -8.93 -28.18 -2.35
CA GLY A 263 -7.96 -28.95 -1.57
C GLY A 263 -8.55 -29.42 -0.23
N PHE A 264 -8.05 -30.52 0.32
CA PHE A 264 -8.67 -31.17 1.47
C PHE A 264 -7.66 -31.81 2.42
N ALA A 265 -7.89 -31.68 3.73
CA ALA A 265 -7.19 -32.40 4.78
C ALA A 265 -8.07 -33.58 5.24
N HIS A 266 -7.75 -34.78 4.77
CA HIS A 266 -8.53 -35.99 4.98
C HIS A 266 -8.57 -36.44 6.44
N ASP A 267 -7.46 -36.32 7.15
CA ASP A 267 -7.35 -36.59 8.60
C ASP A 267 -8.24 -35.66 9.44
N LEU A 268 -8.36 -34.40 9.03
CA LEU A 268 -9.13 -33.39 9.75
C LEU A 268 -10.56 -33.21 9.24
N HIS A 269 -10.89 -33.81 8.09
CA HIS A 269 -12.15 -33.62 7.38
C HIS A 269 -12.48 -32.14 7.13
N LEU A 270 -11.49 -31.37 6.67
CA LEU A 270 -11.61 -29.93 6.43
C LEU A 270 -11.04 -29.54 5.06
N PRO A 271 -11.61 -28.54 4.37
CA PRO A 271 -10.95 -27.87 3.26
C PRO A 271 -9.56 -27.38 3.67
N TYR A 272 -8.60 -27.45 2.74
CA TYR A 272 -7.19 -27.13 3.01
C TYR A 272 -6.99 -25.78 3.73
N PRO A 273 -7.56 -24.64 3.28
CA PRO A 273 -7.41 -23.37 4.00
C PRO A 273 -7.94 -23.41 5.44
N LYS A 274 -9.03 -24.13 5.69
CA LYS A 274 -9.61 -24.28 7.04
C LYS A 274 -8.74 -25.18 7.92
N ALA A 275 -8.10 -26.19 7.34
CA ALA A 275 -7.15 -27.05 8.03
C ALA A 275 -5.88 -26.28 8.44
N VAL A 276 -5.36 -25.42 7.55
CA VAL A 276 -4.25 -24.50 7.87
C VAL A 276 -4.64 -23.56 9.00
N LYS A 277 -5.80 -22.88 8.90
CA LYS A 277 -6.34 -22.05 10.01
C LYS A 277 -6.42 -22.82 11.32
N LYS A 278 -6.86 -24.09 11.28
CA LYS A 278 -6.92 -24.95 12.46
C LYS A 278 -5.54 -25.20 13.07
N ARG A 279 -4.49 -25.42 12.27
CA ARG A 279 -3.11 -25.57 12.74
C ARG A 279 -2.54 -24.28 13.36
N LEU A 280 -2.94 -23.13 12.84
CA LEU A 280 -2.47 -21.83 13.32
C LEU A 280 -3.11 -21.38 14.65
N ARG A 281 -4.23 -21.96 15.07
CA ARG A 281 -4.98 -21.53 16.27
C ARG A 281 -4.16 -21.54 17.56
N ASP A 282 -3.29 -22.54 17.73
CA ASP A 282 -2.46 -22.61 18.94
C ASP A 282 -1.41 -21.51 18.96
N LEU A 283 -0.74 -21.29 17.83
CA LEU A 283 0.21 -20.21 17.67
C LEU A 283 -0.47 -18.85 17.83
N GLU A 284 -1.66 -18.66 17.27
CA GLU A 284 -2.44 -17.42 17.47
C GLU A 284 -2.66 -17.12 18.95
N ARG A 285 -3.07 -18.12 19.76
CA ARG A 285 -3.24 -17.94 21.21
C ARG A 285 -1.94 -17.54 21.91
N ARG A 286 -0.85 -18.22 21.55
CA ARG A 286 0.49 -17.99 22.13
C ARG A 286 1.03 -16.59 21.80
N VAL A 287 0.83 -16.13 20.56
CA VAL A 287 1.15 -14.76 20.16
C VAL A 287 0.29 -13.76 20.93
N SER A 288 -1.02 -14.03 21.03
CA SER A 288 -1.95 -13.20 21.81
C SER A 288 -1.65 -13.16 23.31
N SER A 289 -0.95 -14.14 23.87
CA SER A 289 -0.48 -14.14 25.26
C SER A 289 0.91 -13.52 25.44
N GLY A 290 1.47 -12.88 24.41
CA GLY A 290 2.74 -12.17 24.49
C GLY A 290 3.99 -13.02 24.30
N GLU A 291 3.90 -14.28 23.87
CA GLU A 291 5.08 -15.16 23.71
C GLU A 291 6.11 -14.58 22.71
N CYS A 292 5.67 -13.75 21.76
CA CYS A 292 6.54 -13.13 20.77
C CYS A 292 7.07 -11.74 21.15
N CYS A 293 6.62 -11.16 22.28
CA CYS A 293 6.96 -9.79 22.66
C CYS A 293 8.46 -9.53 22.81
N SER A 294 9.18 -10.49 23.38
CA SER A 294 10.63 -10.40 23.64
C SER A 294 11.49 -10.90 22.48
N ASN A 295 10.91 -11.56 21.48
CA ASN A 295 11.65 -12.13 20.36
C ASN A 295 10.78 -12.28 19.10
N PRO A 296 11.02 -11.50 18.02
CA PRO A 296 10.28 -11.64 16.76
C PRO A 296 10.44 -13.01 16.09
N ASP A 297 11.55 -13.72 16.32
CA ASP A 297 11.78 -15.06 15.76
C ASP A 297 10.81 -16.09 16.35
N ALA A 298 10.18 -15.78 17.49
CA ALA A 298 9.13 -16.58 18.09
C ALA A 298 7.87 -16.66 17.22
N LEU A 299 7.66 -15.75 16.25
CA LEU A 299 6.60 -15.91 15.25
C LEU A 299 7.07 -16.74 14.05
N ALA A 300 8.26 -16.41 13.54
CA ALA A 300 8.78 -16.98 12.30
C ALA A 300 9.11 -18.48 12.39
N ALA A 301 9.76 -18.92 13.47
CA ALA A 301 10.19 -20.31 13.61
C ALA A 301 9.01 -21.30 13.77
N PRO A 302 7.96 -21.01 14.56
CA PRO A 302 6.77 -21.85 14.59
C PRO A 302 6.04 -21.93 13.25
N LEU A 303 5.96 -20.84 12.49
CA LEU A 303 5.35 -20.85 11.15
C LEU A 303 6.15 -21.69 10.16
N ASP A 304 7.49 -21.70 10.25
CA ASP A 304 8.32 -22.60 9.45
C ASP A 304 8.04 -24.07 9.78
N LYS A 305 7.88 -24.37 11.07
CA LYS A 305 7.52 -25.71 11.52
C LYS A 305 6.14 -26.13 10.99
N VAL A 306 5.15 -25.24 11.06
CA VAL A 306 3.81 -25.48 10.49
C VAL A 306 3.90 -25.73 8.99
N SER A 307 4.70 -24.96 8.25
CA SER A 307 4.91 -25.15 6.81
C SER A 307 5.48 -26.53 6.50
N ALA A 308 6.52 -26.96 7.23
CA ALA A 308 7.11 -28.28 7.08
C ALA A 308 6.13 -29.42 7.42
N GLU A 309 5.30 -29.27 8.46
CA GLU A 309 4.27 -30.24 8.82
C GLU A 309 3.15 -30.34 7.77
N ILE A 310 2.74 -29.21 7.18
CA ILE A 310 1.79 -29.18 6.07
C ILE A 310 2.37 -29.93 4.88
N LEU A 311 3.64 -29.67 4.52
CA LEU A 311 4.30 -30.36 3.43
C LEU A 311 4.34 -31.88 3.66
N LYS A 312 4.70 -32.32 4.86
CA LYS A 312 4.67 -33.75 5.24
C LYS A 312 3.27 -34.36 5.12
N SER A 313 2.23 -33.59 5.44
CA SER A 313 0.83 -34.03 5.30
C SER A 313 0.44 -34.17 3.81
N ILE A 314 0.94 -33.29 2.94
CA ILE A 314 0.76 -33.38 1.48
C ILE A 314 1.52 -34.59 0.92
N GLU A 315 2.78 -34.77 1.31
CA GLU A 315 3.62 -35.89 0.87
C GLU A 315 3.09 -37.25 1.31
N SER A 316 2.46 -37.34 2.48
CA SER A 316 1.78 -38.57 2.93
C SER A 316 0.43 -38.81 2.26
N GLY A 317 -0.14 -37.81 1.59
CA GLY A 317 -1.46 -37.90 0.96
C GLY A 317 -2.61 -37.71 1.94
N LEU A 318 -2.32 -37.31 3.18
CA LEU A 318 -3.34 -36.90 4.12
C LEU A 318 -3.97 -35.56 3.70
N TRP A 319 -3.19 -34.69 3.07
CA TRP A 319 -3.64 -33.37 2.62
C TRP A 319 -3.45 -33.22 1.12
N THR A 320 -4.37 -32.51 0.47
CA THR A 320 -4.29 -32.14 -0.94
C THR A 320 -4.43 -30.63 -1.09
N LEU A 321 -3.71 -30.07 -2.06
CA LEU A 321 -3.79 -28.64 -2.41
C LEU A 321 -4.93 -28.34 -3.38
N THR A 322 -5.36 -29.38 -4.10
CA THR A 322 -6.32 -29.34 -5.21
C THR A 322 -7.17 -30.60 -5.16
N ARG A 323 -8.32 -30.59 -5.84
CA ARG A 323 -9.25 -31.73 -5.88
C ARG A 323 -8.60 -33.05 -6.30
N ASP A 324 -7.68 -32.99 -7.25
CA ASP A 324 -7.01 -34.13 -7.87
C ASP A 324 -5.62 -34.41 -7.26
N GLY A 325 -5.33 -33.87 -6.08
CA GLY A 325 -4.00 -33.95 -5.46
C GLY A 325 -3.49 -35.37 -5.22
N LEU A 326 -4.38 -36.35 -5.02
CA LEU A 326 -4.01 -37.76 -4.87
C LEU A 326 -3.73 -38.46 -6.20
N ASP A 327 -4.28 -37.95 -7.30
CA ASP A 327 -4.28 -38.64 -8.58
C ASP A 327 -2.88 -38.79 -9.16
N TYR A 328 -2.01 -37.80 -8.94
CA TYR A 328 -0.65 -37.80 -9.47
C TYR A 328 0.31 -38.67 -8.68
N ARG A 329 -0.03 -39.11 -7.47
CA ARG A 329 0.81 -39.99 -6.66
C ARG A 329 0.97 -41.35 -7.31
N VAL A 330 2.03 -42.08 -6.95
CA VAL A 330 2.16 -43.50 -7.34
C VAL A 330 0.95 -44.27 -6.81
N GLY A 331 0.29 -45.04 -7.68
CA GLY A 331 -0.96 -45.76 -7.37
C GLY A 331 -2.26 -44.96 -7.58
N GLY A 332 -2.20 -43.64 -7.82
CA GLY A 332 -3.37 -42.85 -8.20
C GLY A 332 -3.79 -43.06 -9.67
N VAL A 333 -4.83 -42.37 -10.14
CA VAL A 333 -5.30 -42.49 -11.54
C VAL A 333 -4.37 -41.80 -12.55
N GLY A 334 -3.65 -40.73 -12.15
CA GLY A 334 -2.73 -40.00 -13.01
C GLY A 334 -3.37 -38.80 -13.72
N CYS A 335 -2.75 -38.25 -14.77
CA CYS A 335 -3.19 -36.99 -15.39
C CYS A 335 -4.41 -37.08 -16.32
N GLY A 336 -4.88 -38.29 -16.68
CA GLY A 336 -5.93 -38.46 -17.68
C GLY A 336 -5.53 -38.05 -19.11
N GLY A 337 -4.26 -37.70 -19.36
CA GLY A 337 -3.79 -37.18 -20.66
C GLY A 337 -4.20 -35.73 -20.94
N LEU A 338 -4.78 -35.05 -19.94
CA LEU A 338 -5.39 -33.73 -20.13
C LEU A 338 -4.46 -32.59 -19.70
N ARG A 339 -4.81 -31.40 -20.16
CA ARG A 339 -4.13 -30.14 -19.84
C ARG A 339 -5.01 -29.20 -19.03
N SER A 340 -6.10 -29.66 -18.42
CA SER A 340 -6.88 -28.87 -17.47
C SER A 340 -7.51 -29.79 -16.42
N ILE A 341 -7.48 -29.36 -15.15
CA ILE A 341 -8.08 -30.10 -14.04
C ILE A 341 -9.60 -30.01 -14.08
N SER A 342 -10.15 -28.87 -14.53
CA SER A 342 -11.59 -28.70 -14.69
C SER A 342 -12.20 -29.67 -15.71
N GLN A 343 -11.40 -30.12 -16.68
CA GLN A 343 -11.82 -31.04 -17.73
C GLN A 343 -11.52 -32.50 -17.40
N LYS A 344 -10.82 -32.75 -16.29
CA LYS A 344 -10.35 -34.08 -15.93
C LYS A 344 -11.46 -34.90 -15.28
N PRO A 345 -11.89 -36.02 -15.89
CA PRO A 345 -12.82 -36.94 -15.23
C PRO A 345 -12.16 -37.59 -14.02
N THR A 346 -12.93 -37.82 -12.96
CA THR A 346 -12.44 -38.36 -11.67
C THR A 346 -11.69 -39.69 -11.79
N ALA A 347 -12.05 -40.52 -12.78
CA ALA A 347 -11.51 -41.88 -12.93
C ALA A 347 -10.66 -42.10 -14.19
N ALA A 348 -10.34 -41.05 -14.96
CA ALA A 348 -9.60 -41.22 -16.21
C ALA A 348 -8.10 -41.50 -15.93
N PRO A 349 -7.59 -42.69 -16.23
CA PRO A 349 -6.21 -43.01 -15.95
C PRO A 349 -5.25 -42.28 -16.89
N CYS A 350 -3.98 -42.13 -16.50
CA CYS A 350 -2.95 -41.64 -17.41
C CYS A 350 -2.81 -42.59 -18.61
N PRO A 351 -3.02 -42.13 -19.86
CA PRO A 351 -2.90 -42.98 -21.05
C PRO A 351 -1.45 -43.43 -21.34
N GLN A 352 -0.47 -42.77 -20.72
CA GLN A 352 0.96 -43.08 -20.88
C GLN A 352 1.55 -43.82 -19.67
N GLY A 353 0.70 -44.33 -18.75
CA GLY A 353 1.18 -45.04 -17.56
C GLY A 353 2.13 -44.20 -16.69
N ARG A 354 1.99 -42.87 -16.72
CA ARG A 354 2.85 -41.87 -16.04
C ARG A 354 4.22 -41.64 -16.70
N HIS A 355 4.54 -42.33 -17.79
CA HIS A 355 5.78 -42.16 -18.52
C HIS A 355 5.61 -41.15 -19.66
N HIS A 356 5.77 -39.86 -19.35
CA HIS A 356 5.57 -38.77 -20.32
C HIS A 356 6.82 -38.39 -21.13
N GLY A 357 7.97 -39.00 -20.84
CA GLY A 357 9.24 -38.72 -21.54
C GLY A 357 9.74 -37.28 -21.37
N LEU A 358 9.27 -36.57 -20.34
CA LEU A 358 9.67 -35.19 -20.07
C LEU A 358 11.10 -35.17 -19.51
N ALA A 359 11.90 -34.26 -20.05
CA ALA A 359 13.30 -34.06 -19.67
C ALA A 359 13.52 -32.62 -19.17
N HIS A 360 14.65 -32.42 -18.50
CA HIS A 360 15.07 -31.12 -18.02
C HIS A 360 15.25 -30.15 -19.20
N GLY A 361 14.66 -28.96 -19.10
CA GLY A 361 14.56 -28.01 -20.21
C GLY A 361 15.90 -27.43 -20.67
N VAL A 362 16.95 -27.53 -19.85
CA VAL A 362 18.32 -27.11 -20.19
C VAL A 362 19.23 -28.31 -20.45
N THR A 363 19.46 -29.15 -19.44
CA THR A 363 20.40 -30.29 -19.53
C THR A 363 19.91 -31.47 -20.36
N THR A 364 18.63 -31.51 -20.75
CA THR A 364 17.99 -32.64 -21.46
C THR A 364 18.00 -33.97 -20.70
N GLN A 365 18.42 -33.97 -19.43
CA GLN A 365 18.44 -35.16 -18.59
C GLN A 365 17.02 -35.59 -18.19
N SER A 366 16.82 -36.88 -17.95
CA SER A 366 15.56 -37.40 -17.42
C SER A 366 15.21 -36.75 -16.07
N LEU A 367 13.92 -36.56 -15.81
CA LEU A 367 13.41 -35.95 -14.58
C LEU A 367 12.91 -37.05 -13.62
N PRO A 368 13.72 -37.50 -12.64
CA PRO A 368 13.28 -38.50 -11.69
C PRO A 368 12.32 -37.90 -10.64
N PRO A 369 11.41 -38.71 -10.08
CA PRO A 369 10.69 -38.37 -8.85
C PRO A 369 11.67 -37.96 -7.74
N ARG A 370 11.29 -36.96 -6.96
CA ARG A 370 12.01 -36.49 -5.77
C ARG A 370 10.98 -36.15 -4.69
N ALA A 371 11.40 -36.22 -3.43
CA ALA A 371 10.59 -35.70 -2.33
C ALA A 371 10.37 -34.19 -2.53
N LEU A 372 9.20 -33.71 -2.14
CA LEU A 372 8.97 -32.28 -2.08
C LEU A 372 9.79 -31.72 -0.91
N VAL A 373 10.36 -30.54 -1.11
CA VAL A 373 11.10 -29.84 -0.08
C VAL A 373 10.51 -28.46 0.12
N VAL A 374 10.56 -27.97 1.35
CA VAL A 374 10.30 -26.55 1.62
C VAL A 374 11.48 -25.76 1.04
N GLY A 375 11.20 -24.74 0.23
CA GLY A 375 12.21 -24.01 -0.54
C GLY A 375 12.45 -24.60 -1.95
N ALA A 376 13.61 -24.30 -2.54
CA ALA A 376 13.95 -24.66 -3.92
C ALA A 376 14.94 -25.83 -4.07
#